data_AF-K1Y6Q2-F1
#
_entry.id   AF-K1Y6Q2-F1
#
_cell.length_a   1.000
_cell.length_b   1.000
_cell.length_c   1.000
_cell.angle_alpha   90.00
_cell.angle_beta   90.00
_cell.angle_gamma   90.00
#
_symmetry.space_group_name_H-M   'P 1'
#
loop_
_entity.id
_entity.type
_entity.pdbx_description
1 polymer ?
#
loop_
_entity_poly.entity_id
_entity_poly.type
_entity_poly.pdbx_seq_one_letter_code
_entity_poly.pdbx_strand_id
1 'polypeptide(L)'
;MPDNIGVGDKLTYGGNIAYIYQRVSPTQYYIQSATGGLATNTAAGTACTVLRAYNSVNSALEVGVADGSHLNTNNLVTGNIQLNLACYADGIDTARLNTWYFTTGINSYIRVFTPYLLSEVGISQRHSGVWTTNAYRLEVSATADLASSVGSSCPYTRIEGLQISFNNTGFTGGYGIVVGSVVYIESNIIKGGTAATAAYGIFSGDGSYNARIVNNIIYGFENYGIYSKWYCTPIVYNNTVSNCGIGIGSASGNLIAKNNIVQACTTGYSSSFYSSSDYNLSSDATAPGANSKQTATVQFEDSANKDFRI
;
A
#
# COMPACT_ATOMS: atom_id res chain seq x y z
N MET A 1 14.02 6.97 -23.42
CA MET A 1 14.70 6.36 -22.26
C MET A 1 14.24 4.91 -22.16
N PRO A 2 14.89 4.02 -21.38
CA PRO A 2 14.33 2.68 -21.12
C PRO A 2 12.89 2.76 -20.60
N ASP A 3 12.07 1.75 -20.87
CA ASP A 3 10.63 1.80 -20.55
C ASP A 3 10.32 1.70 -19.05
N ASN A 4 11.29 1.34 -18.22
CA ASN A 4 11.19 1.37 -16.76
C ASN A 4 11.57 2.73 -16.14
N ILE A 5 11.81 3.75 -16.97
CA ILE A 5 12.02 5.14 -16.56
C ILE A 5 10.71 5.92 -16.63
N GLY A 6 10.42 6.70 -15.59
CA GLY A 6 9.16 7.40 -15.44
C GLY A 6 9.13 8.37 -14.27
N VAL A 7 7.92 8.64 -13.79
CA VAL A 7 7.67 9.58 -12.70
C VAL A 7 8.48 9.25 -11.45
N GLY A 8 9.01 10.29 -10.80
CA GLY A 8 9.87 10.18 -9.61
C GLY A 8 11.36 9.98 -9.91
N ASP A 9 11.76 9.62 -11.13
CA ASP A 9 13.17 9.48 -11.48
C ASP A 9 13.88 10.84 -11.49
N LYS A 10 15.10 10.84 -10.93
CA LYS A 10 16.00 11.98 -10.85
C LYS A 10 16.83 12.09 -12.12
N LEU A 11 16.87 13.28 -12.67
CA LEU A 11 17.69 13.67 -13.81
C LEU A 11 18.82 14.58 -13.36
N THR A 12 20.04 14.30 -13.81
CA THR A 12 21.19 15.21 -13.66
C THR A 12 21.68 15.62 -15.03
N TYR A 13 21.69 16.92 -15.34
CA TYR A 13 22.04 17.43 -16.67
C TYR A 13 22.59 18.86 -16.60
N GLY A 14 23.73 19.14 -17.26
CA GLY A 14 24.30 20.49 -17.33
C GLY A 14 24.49 21.19 -15.98
N GLY A 15 24.76 20.44 -14.91
CA GLY A 15 24.88 20.96 -13.53
C GLY A 15 23.55 21.14 -12.78
N ASN A 16 22.42 20.83 -13.40
CA ASN A 16 21.08 20.92 -12.82
C ASN A 16 20.55 19.55 -12.38
N ILE A 17 19.59 19.58 -11.47
CA ILE A 17 18.79 18.42 -11.04
C ILE A 17 17.32 18.70 -11.32
N ALA A 18 16.62 17.72 -11.87
CA ALA A 18 15.16 17.74 -12.01
C ALA A 18 14.58 16.34 -11.78
N TYR A 19 13.26 16.25 -11.70
CA TYR A 19 12.53 15.01 -11.48
C TYR A 19 11.43 14.88 -12.51
N ILE A 20 11.24 13.69 -13.06
CA ILE A 20 10.14 13.41 -13.99
C ILE A 20 8.83 13.45 -13.21
N TYR A 21 7.86 14.24 -13.66
CA TYR A 21 6.50 14.23 -13.09
C TYR A 21 5.44 13.72 -14.08
N GLN A 22 5.79 13.57 -15.36
CA GLN A 22 4.93 12.94 -16.36
C GLN A 22 5.74 12.40 -17.55
N ARG A 23 5.37 11.20 -18.02
CA ARG A 23 5.80 10.66 -19.32
C ARG A 23 4.77 11.05 -20.38
N VAL A 24 5.23 11.65 -21.47
CA VAL A 24 4.36 12.05 -22.60
C VAL A 24 4.44 11.02 -23.72
N SER A 25 5.64 10.50 -23.97
CA SER A 25 5.92 9.45 -24.96
C SER A 25 7.19 8.68 -24.56
N PRO A 26 7.61 7.63 -25.30
CA PRO A 26 8.88 6.94 -25.05
C PRO A 26 10.13 7.85 -25.09
N THR A 27 10.01 9.04 -25.68
CA THR A 27 11.11 10.00 -25.88
C THR A 27 10.84 11.39 -25.31
N GLN A 28 9.67 11.64 -24.71
CA GLN A 28 9.28 12.95 -24.18
C GLN A 28 8.73 12.84 -22.76
N TYR A 29 9.22 13.70 -21.88
CA TYR A 29 8.90 13.72 -20.45
C TYR A 29 8.79 15.15 -19.98
N TYR A 30 7.87 15.41 -19.05
CA TYR A 30 7.85 16.65 -18.30
C TYR A 30 8.61 16.49 -16.98
N ILE A 31 9.37 17.53 -16.65
CA ILE A 31 10.30 17.56 -15.52
C ILE A 31 10.06 18.79 -14.65
N GLN A 32 10.37 18.68 -13.37
CA GLN A 32 10.20 19.75 -12.39
C GLN A 32 11.37 19.78 -11.39
N SER A 33 11.50 20.87 -10.63
CA SER A 33 12.46 20.95 -9.52
C SER A 33 12.07 20.01 -8.37
N ALA A 34 12.97 19.85 -7.39
CA ALA A 34 12.70 19.05 -6.19
C ALA A 34 11.50 19.55 -5.35
N THR A 35 11.09 20.81 -5.55
CA THR A 35 9.97 21.47 -4.86
C THR A 35 8.70 21.57 -5.72
N GLY A 36 8.68 20.95 -6.91
CA GLY A 36 7.55 21.04 -7.84
C GLY A 36 7.49 22.34 -8.66
N GLY A 37 8.56 23.14 -8.63
CA GLY A 37 8.72 24.33 -9.48
C GLY A 37 9.25 24.00 -10.87
N LEU A 38 9.46 25.05 -11.68
CA LEU A 38 10.04 24.90 -13.01
C LEU A 38 11.47 24.35 -12.95
N ALA A 39 11.78 23.39 -13.82
CA ALA A 39 13.15 22.92 -14.03
C ALA A 39 13.94 23.93 -14.88
N THR A 40 15.26 23.97 -14.71
CA THR A 40 16.14 24.83 -15.50
C THR A 40 16.29 24.30 -16.92
N ASN A 41 16.15 25.18 -17.92
CA ASN A 41 16.40 24.85 -19.33
C ASN A 41 17.90 24.65 -19.60
N THR A 42 18.21 23.81 -20.58
CA THR A 42 19.58 23.58 -21.05
C THR A 42 19.63 23.48 -22.58
N ALA A 43 20.83 23.45 -23.15
CA ALA A 43 20.99 23.34 -24.60
C ALA A 43 20.56 21.95 -25.11
N ALA A 44 20.08 21.88 -26.35
CA ALA A 44 19.76 20.59 -26.96
C ALA A 44 21.03 19.72 -27.05
N GLY A 45 20.89 18.42 -26.74
CA GLY A 45 22.01 17.48 -26.75
C GLY A 45 22.83 17.45 -25.46
N THR A 46 22.50 18.24 -24.44
CA THR A 46 23.13 18.12 -23.11
C THR A 46 22.94 16.71 -22.56
N ALA A 47 24.05 16.07 -22.18
CA ALA A 47 24.02 14.75 -21.58
C ALA A 47 23.20 14.75 -20.29
N CYS A 48 22.41 13.69 -20.11
CA CYS A 48 21.52 13.52 -18.98
C CYS A 48 21.71 12.13 -18.37
N THR A 49 21.90 12.08 -17.05
CA THR A 49 21.91 10.85 -16.27
C THR A 49 20.56 10.68 -15.58
N VAL A 50 20.03 9.45 -15.59
CA VAL A 50 18.78 9.08 -14.93
C VAL A 50 19.08 8.14 -13.77
N LEU A 51 18.53 8.41 -12.59
CA LEU A 51 18.68 7.58 -11.38
C LEU A 51 17.36 7.52 -10.62
N ARG A 52 17.16 6.46 -9.82
CA ARG A 52 16.14 6.50 -8.77
C ARG A 52 16.51 7.60 -7.77
N ALA A 53 15.51 8.37 -7.32
CA ALA A 53 15.73 9.42 -6.33
C ALA A 53 16.19 8.83 -4.99
N TYR A 54 15.64 7.67 -4.62
CA TYR A 54 15.88 6.96 -3.37
C TYR A 54 15.93 5.44 -3.61
N ASN A 55 16.65 4.72 -2.75
CA ASN A 55 16.78 3.25 -2.85
C ASN A 55 15.72 2.48 -2.05
N SER A 56 14.96 3.17 -1.18
CA SER A 56 13.81 2.62 -0.47
C SER A 56 12.80 3.71 -0.15
N VAL A 57 11.55 3.33 0.08
CA VAL A 57 10.50 4.28 0.49
C VAL A 57 10.83 4.86 1.86
N ASN A 58 11.40 4.07 2.77
CA ASN A 58 11.84 4.57 4.08
C ASN A 58 12.90 5.67 3.95
N SER A 59 13.91 5.50 3.09
CA SER A 59 14.96 6.51 2.90
C SER A 59 14.42 7.84 2.36
N ALA A 60 13.34 7.78 1.58
CA ALA A 60 12.61 8.98 1.15
C ALA A 60 11.88 9.65 2.32
N LEU A 61 11.13 8.89 3.12
CA LEU A 61 10.24 9.43 4.15
C LEU A 61 10.92 9.86 5.45
N GLU A 62 12.00 9.19 5.88
CA GLU A 62 12.61 9.44 7.19
C GLU A 62 13.31 10.81 7.25
N VAL A 63 14.01 11.17 6.17
CA VAL A 63 14.67 12.48 6.02
C VAL A 63 14.67 12.94 4.56
N GLY A 64 14.79 12.01 3.60
CA GLY A 64 15.19 12.30 2.22
C GLY A 64 14.38 13.37 1.51
N VAL A 65 13.04 13.33 1.56
CA VAL A 65 12.18 14.31 0.84
C VAL A 65 12.04 15.62 1.59
N ALA A 66 12.31 15.64 2.89
CA ALA A 66 12.10 16.80 3.76
C ALA A 66 13.39 17.55 4.07
N ASP A 67 14.53 17.08 3.56
CA ASP A 67 15.82 17.75 3.71
C ASP A 67 15.85 19.11 3.00
N GLY A 68 16.92 19.88 3.27
CA GLY A 68 17.10 21.22 2.72
C GLY A 68 17.36 21.28 1.20
N SER A 69 17.56 20.14 0.54
CA SER A 69 17.75 20.05 -0.92
C SER A 69 16.45 19.65 -1.65
N HIS A 70 15.42 19.24 -0.93
CA HIS A 70 14.12 18.83 -1.47
C HIS A 70 13.01 19.75 -0.96
N LEU A 71 11.98 19.23 -0.28
CA LEU A 71 10.83 20.02 0.15
C LEU A 71 11.17 20.98 1.30
N ASN A 72 12.24 20.70 2.07
CA ASN A 72 12.64 21.45 3.26
C ASN A 72 11.49 21.60 4.30
N THR A 73 10.56 20.65 4.32
CA THR A 73 9.42 20.62 5.24
C THR A 73 8.80 19.23 5.31
N ASN A 74 8.31 18.88 6.51
CA ASN A 74 7.42 17.73 6.73
C ASN A 74 5.95 18.14 6.81
N ASN A 75 5.64 19.44 6.79
CA ASN A 75 4.28 19.95 6.81
C ASN A 75 3.79 20.20 5.38
N LEU A 76 3.14 19.18 4.81
CA LEU A 76 2.62 19.23 3.46
C LEU A 76 1.41 20.16 3.34
N VAL A 77 0.70 20.42 4.45
CA VAL A 77 -0.45 21.34 4.48
C VAL A 77 0.01 22.77 4.24
N THR A 78 0.98 23.25 5.02
CA THR A 78 1.51 24.61 4.85
C THR A 78 2.20 24.81 3.50
N GLY A 79 2.79 23.75 2.94
CA GLY A 79 3.40 23.76 1.62
C GLY A 79 2.42 23.58 0.45
N ASN A 80 1.15 23.22 0.71
CA ASN A 80 0.19 22.78 -0.31
C ASN A 80 0.77 21.68 -1.24
N ILE A 81 1.40 20.67 -0.65
CA ILE A 81 2.16 19.62 -1.35
C ILE A 81 1.39 18.30 -1.36
N GLN A 82 1.35 17.66 -2.54
CA GLN A 82 1.05 16.23 -2.66
C GLN A 82 2.36 15.49 -2.91
N LEU A 83 2.81 14.72 -1.91
CA LEU A 83 4.04 13.94 -2.01
C LEU A 83 3.72 12.60 -2.68
N ASN A 84 4.17 12.42 -3.92
CA ASN A 84 3.97 11.19 -4.69
C ASN A 84 5.28 10.38 -4.73
N LEU A 85 5.30 9.23 -4.08
CA LEU A 85 6.43 8.30 -4.05
C LEU A 85 6.15 7.12 -4.97
N ALA A 86 6.81 7.13 -6.12
CA ALA A 86 6.74 6.09 -7.14
C ALA A 86 7.68 4.92 -6.80
N CYS A 87 7.14 3.72 -6.71
CA CYS A 87 7.84 2.49 -6.34
C CYS A 87 8.08 1.62 -7.58
N TYR A 88 9.35 1.37 -7.92
CA TYR A 88 9.77 0.61 -9.11
C TYR A 88 10.29 -0.79 -8.78
N ALA A 89 10.15 -1.71 -9.72
CA ALA A 89 10.50 -3.12 -9.59
C ALA A 89 12.01 -3.40 -9.75
N ASP A 90 12.87 -2.62 -9.09
CA ASP A 90 14.34 -2.74 -9.23
C ASP A 90 14.99 -3.68 -8.21
N GLY A 91 14.19 -4.33 -7.35
CA GLY A 91 14.68 -5.19 -6.29
C GLY A 91 13.66 -5.34 -5.17
N ILE A 92 14.12 -5.95 -4.08
CA ILE A 92 13.35 -6.07 -2.84
C ILE A 92 13.68 -4.86 -1.95
N ASP A 93 12.66 -4.12 -1.54
CA ASP A 93 12.76 -3.14 -0.46
C ASP A 93 12.53 -3.87 0.87
N THR A 94 13.50 -3.80 1.77
CA THR A 94 13.44 -4.47 3.09
C THR A 94 13.23 -3.48 4.24
N ALA A 95 13.13 -2.19 3.94
CA ALA A 95 12.98 -1.15 4.94
C ALA A 95 11.49 -0.86 5.20
N ARG A 96 11.09 -0.91 6.47
CA ARG A 96 9.72 -0.60 6.90
C ARG A 96 9.29 0.78 6.39
N LEU A 97 8.10 0.86 5.78
CA LEU A 97 7.49 2.12 5.37
C LEU A 97 6.83 2.79 6.57
N ASN A 98 7.28 4.00 6.92
CA ASN A 98 6.69 4.80 7.99
C ASN A 98 6.36 6.22 7.51
N THR A 99 5.14 6.67 7.77
CA THR A 99 4.73 8.04 7.37
C THR A 99 4.68 9.03 8.53
N TRP A 100 4.88 8.61 9.78
CA TRP A 100 4.58 9.37 11.01
C TRP A 100 5.30 10.72 11.16
N TYR A 101 6.29 11.01 10.31
CA TYR A 101 7.06 12.24 10.33
C TYR A 101 6.32 13.44 9.73
N PHE A 102 5.22 13.23 9.00
CA PHE A 102 4.55 14.27 8.20
C PHE A 102 3.25 14.80 8.80
N THR A 103 2.98 16.08 8.52
CA THR A 103 1.65 16.68 8.69
C THR A 103 0.94 16.77 7.34
N THR A 104 -0.22 16.14 7.26
CA THR A 104 -1.00 15.95 6.02
C THR A 104 -2.44 16.43 6.16
N GLY A 105 -3.11 16.62 5.03
CA GLY A 105 -4.51 17.01 4.92
C GLY A 105 -5.14 16.44 3.67
N ILE A 106 -6.45 16.62 3.50
CA ILE A 106 -7.21 16.01 2.39
C ILE A 106 -6.68 16.41 1.00
N ASN A 107 -6.14 17.63 0.86
CA ASN A 107 -5.55 18.15 -0.37
C ASN A 107 -4.01 18.06 -0.40
N SER A 108 -3.38 17.74 0.74
CA SER A 108 -1.93 17.72 0.93
C SER A 108 -1.50 16.41 1.61
N TYR A 109 -1.30 15.37 0.81
CA TYR A 109 -1.16 14.00 1.30
C TYR A 109 0.11 13.32 0.78
N ILE A 110 0.39 12.15 1.35
CA ILE A 110 1.40 11.22 0.85
C ILE A 110 0.69 10.15 0.03
N ARG A 111 1.17 9.89 -1.19
CA ARG A 111 0.76 8.77 -2.02
C ARG A 111 1.99 7.92 -2.30
N VAL A 112 1.98 6.68 -1.80
CA VAL A 112 2.99 5.66 -2.14
C VAL A 112 2.34 4.69 -3.10
N PHE A 113 2.87 4.59 -4.33
CA PHE A 113 2.22 3.85 -5.40
C PHE A 113 3.20 3.19 -6.36
N THR A 114 2.75 2.14 -7.05
CA THR A 114 3.46 1.59 -8.21
C THR A 114 2.99 2.26 -9.51
N PRO A 115 3.89 2.89 -10.29
CA PRO A 115 3.58 3.41 -11.60
C PRO A 115 3.04 2.32 -12.54
N TYR A 116 1.96 2.59 -13.26
CA TYR A 116 1.42 1.64 -14.23
C TYR A 116 0.78 2.30 -15.46
N LEU A 117 0.39 3.56 -15.36
CA LEU A 117 -0.16 4.30 -16.50
C LEU A 117 0.96 4.66 -17.48
N LEU A 118 0.63 4.75 -18.77
CA LEU A 118 1.59 5.17 -19.80
C LEU A 118 2.13 6.60 -19.58
N SER A 119 1.36 7.41 -18.85
CA SER A 119 1.75 8.76 -18.40
C SER A 119 2.69 8.75 -17.19
N GLU A 120 2.84 7.61 -16.53
CA GLU A 120 3.73 7.42 -15.38
C GLU A 120 5.00 6.69 -15.78
N VAL A 121 4.89 5.61 -16.57
CA VAL A 121 6.00 4.70 -16.93
C VAL A 121 5.71 4.01 -18.28
N GLY A 122 6.72 3.44 -18.95
CA GLY A 122 6.55 2.67 -20.19
C GLY A 122 6.13 1.21 -19.98
N ILE A 123 6.58 0.58 -18.90
CA ILE A 123 6.19 -0.78 -18.47
C ILE A 123 5.67 -0.70 -17.04
N SER A 124 4.53 -1.34 -16.78
CA SER A 124 3.90 -1.38 -15.45
C SER A 124 4.86 -1.90 -14.38
N GLN A 125 4.95 -1.15 -13.27
CA GLN A 125 5.65 -1.55 -12.04
C GLN A 125 4.70 -2.18 -11.02
N ARG A 126 3.41 -2.23 -11.36
CA ARG A 126 2.31 -2.76 -10.54
C ARG A 126 2.03 -4.21 -10.89
N HIS A 127 1.66 -4.99 -9.88
CA HIS A 127 1.21 -6.37 -10.03
C HIS A 127 -0.11 -6.49 -10.82
N SER A 128 -0.35 -7.63 -11.46
CA SER A 128 -1.60 -7.93 -12.17
C SER A 128 -2.62 -8.71 -11.33
N GLY A 129 -2.49 -8.68 -10.00
CA GLY A 129 -3.34 -9.41 -9.06
C GLY A 129 -2.73 -10.73 -8.57
N VAL A 130 -1.52 -11.05 -9.01
CA VAL A 130 -0.73 -12.20 -8.56
C VAL A 130 0.64 -11.69 -8.13
N TRP A 131 1.18 -12.23 -7.04
CA TRP A 131 2.51 -11.87 -6.57
C TRP A 131 3.56 -12.22 -7.63
N THR A 132 4.45 -11.27 -7.95
CA THR A 132 5.43 -11.42 -9.02
C THR A 132 6.74 -10.72 -8.69
N THR A 133 7.82 -11.25 -9.25
CA THR A 133 9.15 -10.63 -9.15
C THR A 133 9.31 -9.38 -10.02
N ASN A 134 8.39 -9.15 -10.96
CA ASN A 134 8.45 -8.07 -11.96
C ASN A 134 7.74 -6.77 -11.51
N ALA A 135 7.22 -6.74 -10.29
CA ALA A 135 6.63 -5.55 -9.69
C ALA A 135 7.38 -5.21 -8.39
N TYR A 136 7.24 -3.96 -7.92
CA TYR A 136 7.85 -3.53 -6.65
C TYR A 136 7.41 -4.44 -5.50
N ARG A 137 8.35 -4.78 -4.61
CA ARG A 137 8.11 -5.62 -3.43
C ARG A 137 8.71 -4.99 -2.19
N LEU A 138 7.85 -4.80 -1.19
CA LEU A 138 8.25 -4.50 0.18
C LEU A 138 8.21 -5.82 0.97
N GLU A 139 9.37 -6.32 1.40
CA GLU A 139 9.48 -7.57 2.14
C GLU A 139 10.22 -7.34 3.46
N VAL A 140 9.45 -7.17 4.54
CA VAL A 140 9.97 -6.85 5.87
C VAL A 140 9.86 -8.08 6.78
N SER A 141 10.93 -8.34 7.54
CA SER A 141 10.92 -9.34 8.61
C SER A 141 10.82 -8.66 9.96
N ALA A 142 10.08 -9.25 10.89
CA ALA A 142 9.96 -8.75 12.25
C ALA A 142 11.33 -8.78 12.95
N THR A 143 11.64 -7.72 13.70
CA THR A 143 12.84 -7.60 14.54
C THR A 143 12.50 -7.41 16.02
N ALA A 144 11.21 -7.27 16.33
CA ALA A 144 10.66 -7.09 17.67
C ALA A 144 9.15 -7.39 17.66
N ASP A 145 8.55 -7.48 18.85
CA ASP A 145 7.09 -7.53 19.02
C ASP A 145 6.41 -6.35 18.34
N LEU A 146 5.20 -6.57 17.81
CA LEU A 146 4.37 -5.55 17.15
C LEU A 146 5.02 -4.87 15.93
N ALA A 147 6.06 -5.49 15.33
CA ALA A 147 6.68 -5.00 14.10
C ALA A 147 5.69 -4.98 12.91
N SER A 148 5.99 -4.18 11.89
CA SER A 148 5.16 -4.08 10.70
C SER A 148 5.96 -3.82 9.43
N SER A 149 5.40 -4.16 8.26
CA SER A 149 5.98 -3.72 6.97
C SER A 149 5.62 -2.27 6.69
N VAL A 150 4.39 -1.88 7.01
CA VAL A 150 3.89 -0.51 6.84
C VAL A 150 3.23 -0.03 8.13
N GLY A 151 3.65 1.14 8.61
CA GLY A 151 3.00 1.87 9.69
C GLY A 151 2.56 3.26 9.24
N SER A 152 1.27 3.57 9.37
CA SER A 152 0.76 4.90 9.02
C SER A 152 -0.26 5.43 10.03
N SER A 153 0.07 6.57 10.61
CA SER A 153 -0.78 7.37 11.50
C SER A 153 -0.91 8.81 10.98
N CYS A 154 -0.51 9.03 9.73
CA CYS A 154 -0.67 10.31 9.05
C CYS A 154 -1.96 10.26 8.22
N PRO A 155 -2.93 11.15 8.49
CA PRO A 155 -4.21 11.13 7.80
C PRO A 155 -4.03 11.39 6.31
N TYR A 156 -4.94 10.87 5.50
CA TYR A 156 -4.96 10.98 4.05
C TYR A 156 -3.79 10.32 3.31
N THR A 157 -2.92 9.56 4.00
CA THR A 157 -1.91 8.70 3.35
C THR A 157 -2.59 7.68 2.44
N ARG A 158 -2.04 7.49 1.24
CA ARG A 158 -2.49 6.49 0.27
C ARG A 158 -1.39 5.47 -0.01
N ILE A 159 -1.74 4.19 0.03
CA ILE A 159 -0.87 3.05 -0.24
C ILE A 159 -1.54 2.25 -1.35
N GLU A 160 -1.00 2.34 -2.57
CA GLU A 160 -1.70 1.95 -3.79
C GLU A 160 -0.88 0.96 -4.65
N GLY A 161 -1.43 -0.22 -4.95
CA GLY A 161 -0.85 -1.12 -5.95
C GLY A 161 0.48 -1.79 -5.56
N LEU A 162 0.82 -1.82 -4.27
CA LEU A 162 2.07 -2.41 -3.79
C LEU A 162 1.94 -3.92 -3.57
N GLN A 163 3.08 -4.62 -3.59
CA GLN A 163 3.21 -5.98 -3.06
C GLN A 163 3.93 -5.90 -1.71
N ILE A 164 3.26 -6.29 -0.63
CA ILE A 164 3.73 -6.16 0.74
C ILE A 164 3.77 -7.54 1.39
N SER A 165 4.93 -7.92 1.91
CA SER A 165 5.14 -9.17 2.63
C SER A 165 5.64 -8.86 4.03
N PHE A 166 5.00 -9.47 5.03
CA PHE A 166 5.48 -9.41 6.41
C PHE A 166 5.83 -10.82 6.91
N ASN A 167 7.09 -11.01 7.27
CA ASN A 167 7.58 -12.25 7.84
C ASN A 167 7.77 -12.08 9.35
N ASN A 168 6.82 -12.56 10.15
CA ASN A 168 7.04 -12.69 11.59
C ASN A 168 7.92 -13.91 11.84
N THR A 169 8.91 -13.86 12.72
CA THR A 169 9.81 -14.98 13.01
C THR A 169 9.82 -15.30 14.51
N GLY A 170 8.62 -15.46 15.08
CA GLY A 170 8.42 -15.81 16.48
C GLY A 170 8.23 -14.65 17.45
N PHE A 171 7.93 -13.44 16.96
CA PHE A 171 7.58 -12.29 17.80
C PHE A 171 6.08 -12.24 18.10
N THR A 172 5.72 -11.62 19.21
CA THR A 172 4.32 -11.46 19.61
C THR A 172 3.68 -10.32 18.85
N GLY A 173 2.65 -10.66 18.08
CA GLY A 173 1.95 -9.70 17.23
C GLY A 173 2.85 -9.20 16.09
N GLY A 174 2.21 -8.72 15.04
CA GLY A 174 2.89 -8.14 13.90
C GLY A 174 1.94 -7.93 12.74
N TYR A 175 2.31 -7.03 11.83
CA TYR A 175 1.35 -6.47 10.89
C TYR A 175 1.95 -6.39 9.47
N GLY A 176 1.20 -6.84 8.47
CA GLY A 176 1.45 -6.39 7.09
C GLY A 176 1.38 -4.86 7.05
N ILE A 177 0.24 -4.33 7.48
CA ILE A 177 -0.02 -2.90 7.58
C ILE A 177 -0.70 -2.61 8.92
N VAL A 178 -0.18 -1.62 9.67
CA VAL A 178 -0.84 -1.04 10.85
C VAL A 178 -1.22 0.41 10.58
N VAL A 179 -2.48 0.76 10.85
CA VAL A 179 -2.99 2.12 10.67
C VAL A 179 -3.67 2.68 11.90
N GLY A 180 -3.31 3.92 12.22
CA GLY A 180 -3.85 4.73 13.32
C GLY A 180 -4.41 6.07 12.86
N SER A 181 -4.94 6.16 11.63
CA SER A 181 -5.57 7.37 11.09
C SER A 181 -6.49 7.07 9.89
N VAL A 182 -7.02 8.12 9.25
CA VAL A 182 -7.73 8.01 7.96
C VAL A 182 -6.72 7.69 6.87
N VAL A 183 -6.50 6.42 6.57
CA VAL A 183 -5.54 5.95 5.55
C VAL A 183 -6.28 5.20 4.44
N TYR A 184 -5.81 5.34 3.20
CA TYR A 184 -6.34 4.65 2.02
C TYR A 184 -5.37 3.53 1.65
N ILE A 185 -5.83 2.28 1.76
CA ILE A 185 -5.08 1.08 1.42
C ILE A 185 -5.82 0.43 0.26
N GLU A 186 -5.29 0.63 -0.95
CA GLU A 186 -6.04 0.32 -2.17
C GLU A 186 -5.26 -0.56 -3.14
N SER A 187 -5.91 -1.62 -3.59
CA SER A 187 -5.43 -2.46 -4.69
C SER A 187 -4.05 -3.09 -4.50
N ASN A 188 -3.66 -3.38 -3.25
CA ASN A 188 -2.39 -4.01 -2.91
C ASN A 188 -2.50 -5.54 -2.86
N ILE A 189 -1.37 -6.23 -2.96
CA ILE A 189 -1.22 -7.62 -2.50
C ILE A 189 -0.49 -7.61 -1.16
N ILE A 190 -1.09 -8.22 -0.13
CA ILE A 190 -0.54 -8.27 1.22
C ILE A 190 -0.45 -9.73 1.64
N LYS A 191 0.76 -10.25 1.85
CA LYS A 191 0.98 -11.65 2.19
C LYS A 191 1.73 -11.86 3.50
N GLY A 192 1.35 -12.90 4.23
CA GLY A 192 2.18 -13.44 5.30
C GLY A 192 3.41 -14.16 4.74
N GLY A 193 4.52 -14.09 5.48
CA GLY A 193 5.72 -14.89 5.26
C GLY A 193 5.57 -16.33 5.73
N THR A 194 6.69 -17.02 5.92
CA THR A 194 6.75 -18.46 6.25
C THR A 194 6.64 -18.79 7.74
N ALA A 195 6.53 -17.79 8.63
CA ALA A 195 6.53 -18.00 10.09
C ALA A 195 5.47 -17.16 10.85
N ALA A 196 4.26 -17.06 10.31
CA ALA A 196 3.19 -16.29 10.94
C ALA A 196 2.66 -17.00 12.21
N THR A 197 3.31 -16.81 13.37
CA THR A 197 2.60 -16.84 14.65
C THR A 197 2.06 -15.44 14.97
N ALA A 198 0.78 -15.31 15.29
CA ALA A 198 0.08 -14.11 15.75
C ALA A 198 0.10 -12.86 14.83
N ALA A 199 0.43 -12.99 13.54
CA ALA A 199 0.47 -11.86 12.61
C ALA A 199 -0.89 -11.53 11.97
N TYR A 200 -1.12 -10.25 11.68
CA TYR A 200 -2.31 -9.71 11.02
C TYR A 200 -1.93 -9.14 9.65
N GLY A 201 -2.82 -9.25 8.66
CA GLY A 201 -2.61 -8.62 7.35
C GLY A 201 -2.72 -7.11 7.43
N ILE A 202 -3.90 -6.62 7.77
CA ILE A 202 -4.17 -5.21 8.03
C ILE A 202 -4.78 -5.08 9.42
N PHE A 203 -4.15 -4.28 10.27
CA PHE A 203 -4.67 -3.90 11.57
C PHE A 203 -5.06 -2.43 11.55
N SER A 204 -6.36 -2.16 11.69
CA SER A 204 -6.89 -0.83 11.94
C SER A 204 -7.16 -0.69 13.43
N GLY A 205 -6.27 0.00 14.12
CA GLY A 205 -6.40 0.26 15.54
C GLY A 205 -5.44 1.39 15.94
N ASP A 206 -5.91 2.22 16.87
CA ASP A 206 -5.19 3.22 17.70
C ASP A 206 -5.97 4.54 17.86
N GLY A 207 -7.30 4.52 17.66
CA GLY A 207 -8.22 5.65 17.88
C GLY A 207 -9.49 5.56 17.03
N SER A 208 -10.39 6.54 17.12
CA SER A 208 -11.66 6.54 16.37
C SER A 208 -11.47 7.05 14.93
N TYR A 209 -10.90 6.22 14.05
CA TYR A 209 -10.57 6.60 12.67
C TYR A 209 -11.32 5.78 11.61
N ASN A 210 -11.39 6.35 10.39
CA ASN A 210 -12.06 5.80 9.21
C ASN A 210 -11.06 5.37 8.13
N ALA A 211 -10.29 4.30 8.36
CA ALA A 211 -9.45 3.75 7.30
C ALA A 211 -10.31 3.19 6.14
N ARG A 212 -9.80 3.28 4.92
CA ARG A 212 -10.44 2.73 3.72
C ARG A 212 -9.55 1.63 3.17
N ILE A 213 -10.05 0.40 3.23
CA ILE A 213 -9.34 -0.82 2.84
C ILE A 213 -10.11 -1.42 1.66
N VAL A 214 -9.63 -1.18 0.44
CA VAL A 214 -10.42 -1.44 -0.77
C VAL A 214 -9.62 -2.18 -1.85
N ASN A 215 -10.25 -3.15 -2.53
CA ASN A 215 -9.68 -3.87 -3.68
C ASN A 215 -8.36 -4.61 -3.39
N ASN A 216 -8.03 -4.92 -2.14
CA ASN A 216 -6.78 -5.61 -1.80
C ASN A 216 -6.94 -7.13 -1.87
N ILE A 217 -5.82 -7.80 -2.12
CA ILE A 217 -5.68 -9.26 -2.00
C ILE A 217 -4.84 -9.53 -0.76
N ILE A 218 -5.42 -10.17 0.26
CA ILE A 218 -4.75 -10.46 1.53
C ILE A 218 -4.72 -11.95 1.79
N TYR A 219 -3.55 -12.52 2.12
CA TYR A 219 -3.48 -13.95 2.44
C TYR A 219 -2.32 -14.38 3.33
N GLY A 220 -2.45 -15.55 3.95
CA GLY A 220 -1.37 -16.23 4.66
C GLY A 220 -1.07 -15.69 6.06
N PHE A 221 -2.04 -15.03 6.70
CA PHE A 221 -1.88 -14.50 8.07
C PHE A 221 -2.60 -15.39 9.08
N GLU A 222 -1.87 -15.94 10.05
CA GLU A 222 -2.43 -16.87 11.03
C GLU A 222 -3.51 -16.24 11.92
N ASN A 223 -3.44 -14.95 12.23
CA ASN A 223 -4.44 -14.31 13.08
C ASN A 223 -5.63 -13.78 12.27
N TYR A 224 -5.54 -12.56 11.72
CA TYR A 224 -6.57 -11.99 10.87
C TYR A 224 -6.00 -11.54 9.53
N GLY A 225 -6.75 -11.70 8.44
CA GLY A 225 -6.47 -10.98 7.20
C GLY A 225 -6.69 -9.48 7.40
N ILE A 226 -7.87 -9.08 7.89
CA ILE A 226 -8.20 -7.70 8.26
C ILE A 226 -8.82 -7.68 9.65
N TYR A 227 -8.31 -6.82 10.52
CA TYR A 227 -8.86 -6.65 11.86
C TYR A 227 -9.03 -5.18 12.22
N SER A 228 -10.20 -4.85 12.74
CA SER A 228 -10.50 -3.55 13.33
C SER A 228 -10.63 -3.69 14.84
N LYS A 229 -9.86 -2.91 15.60
CA LYS A 229 -9.92 -2.91 17.07
C LYS A 229 -10.44 -1.57 17.59
N TRP A 230 -10.99 -1.58 18.81
CA TRP A 230 -11.53 -0.39 19.49
C TRP A 230 -12.62 0.32 18.67
N TYR A 231 -12.71 1.65 18.79
CA TYR A 231 -13.73 2.47 18.17
C TYR A 231 -13.45 2.83 16.70
N CYS A 232 -12.52 2.13 16.02
CA CYS A 232 -12.29 2.34 14.59
C CYS A 232 -13.54 1.94 13.78
N THR A 233 -13.84 2.73 12.75
CA THR A 233 -14.96 2.53 11.82
C THR A 233 -14.44 2.37 10.38
N PRO A 234 -13.54 1.41 10.09
CA PRO A 234 -12.99 1.28 8.75
C PRO A 234 -14.04 0.81 7.75
N ILE A 235 -13.88 1.28 6.51
CA ILE A 235 -14.65 0.84 5.35
C ILE A 235 -13.82 -0.23 4.65
N VAL A 236 -14.36 -1.45 4.56
CA VAL A 236 -13.65 -2.62 4.02
C VAL A 236 -14.44 -3.18 2.85
N TYR A 237 -14.08 -2.79 1.62
CA TYR A 237 -14.83 -3.11 0.41
C TYR A 237 -14.03 -3.87 -0.65
N ASN A 238 -14.68 -4.80 -1.35
CA ASN A 238 -14.12 -5.45 -2.54
C ASN A 238 -12.76 -6.13 -2.32
N ASN A 239 -12.44 -6.55 -1.09
CA ASN A 239 -11.18 -7.25 -0.83
C ASN A 239 -11.37 -8.76 -1.02
N THR A 240 -10.31 -9.42 -1.46
CA THR A 240 -10.21 -10.88 -1.44
C THR A 240 -9.27 -11.29 -0.30
N VAL A 241 -9.78 -12.01 0.68
CA VAL A 241 -9.03 -12.50 1.84
C VAL A 241 -9.00 -14.03 1.82
N SER A 242 -7.81 -14.62 1.90
CA SER A 242 -7.68 -16.07 1.79
C SER A 242 -6.61 -16.67 2.68
N ASN A 243 -6.77 -17.92 3.13
CA ASN A 243 -5.74 -18.64 3.90
C ASN A 243 -5.27 -17.86 5.14
N CYS A 244 -6.22 -17.30 5.88
CA CYS A 244 -5.98 -16.65 7.17
C CYS A 244 -6.65 -17.43 8.32
N GLY A 245 -6.25 -17.22 9.57
CA GLY A 245 -7.02 -17.77 10.69
C GLY A 245 -8.44 -17.23 10.68
N ILE A 246 -8.57 -15.91 10.76
CA ILE A 246 -9.82 -15.19 10.55
C ILE A 246 -9.68 -14.32 9.30
N GLY A 247 -10.68 -14.30 8.44
CA GLY A 247 -10.65 -13.42 7.27
C GLY A 247 -10.76 -11.95 7.66
N ILE A 248 -11.94 -11.54 8.13
CA ILE A 248 -12.23 -10.16 8.52
C ILE A 248 -12.85 -10.14 9.92
N GLY A 249 -12.37 -9.30 10.83
CA GLY A 249 -12.93 -9.19 12.18
C GLY A 249 -13.05 -7.76 12.71
N SER A 250 -13.98 -7.55 13.64
CA SER A 250 -14.16 -6.26 14.33
C SER A 250 -14.41 -6.43 15.82
N ALA A 251 -13.58 -5.83 16.67
CA ALA A 251 -13.73 -5.91 18.12
C ALA A 251 -14.98 -5.21 18.65
N SER A 252 -15.47 -4.17 17.96
CA SER A 252 -16.53 -3.28 18.46
C SER A 252 -17.71 -3.13 17.51
N GLY A 253 -17.79 -3.93 16.44
CA GLY A 253 -18.95 -3.90 15.53
C GLY A 253 -19.06 -2.67 14.65
N ASN A 254 -17.99 -1.89 14.51
CA ASN A 254 -18.00 -0.60 13.85
C ASN A 254 -17.44 -0.64 12.41
N LEU A 255 -16.84 -1.77 12.01
CA LEU A 255 -16.35 -2.00 10.65
C LEU A 255 -17.52 -2.21 9.70
N ILE A 256 -17.49 -1.55 8.54
CA ILE A 256 -18.44 -1.77 7.45
C ILE A 256 -17.80 -2.69 6.40
N ALA A 257 -18.30 -3.90 6.27
CA ALA A 257 -17.83 -4.87 5.28
C ALA A 257 -18.82 -4.95 4.11
N LYS A 258 -18.38 -4.71 2.87
CA LYS A 258 -19.21 -4.96 1.68
C LYS A 258 -18.43 -5.59 0.53
N ASN A 259 -19.09 -6.45 -0.22
CA ASN A 259 -18.54 -7.04 -1.44
C ASN A 259 -17.17 -7.73 -1.24
N ASN A 260 -16.85 -8.21 -0.04
CA ASN A 260 -15.60 -8.91 0.20
C ASN A 260 -15.77 -10.40 -0.07
N ILE A 261 -14.72 -11.02 -0.57
CA ILE A 261 -14.63 -12.46 -0.77
C ILE A 261 -13.66 -13.02 0.27
N VAL A 262 -14.17 -13.85 1.18
CA VAL A 262 -13.36 -14.53 2.18
C VAL A 262 -13.42 -16.03 1.93
N GLN A 263 -12.28 -16.66 1.69
CA GLN A 263 -12.20 -18.09 1.35
C GLN A 263 -11.05 -18.76 2.11
N ALA A 264 -11.18 -20.06 2.40
CA ALA A 264 -10.10 -20.85 3.01
C ALA A 264 -9.53 -20.23 4.31
N CYS A 265 -10.37 -19.54 5.09
CA CYS A 265 -10.01 -19.09 6.43
C CYS A 265 -10.63 -20.02 7.48
N THR A 266 -10.03 -20.16 8.66
CA THR A 266 -10.62 -20.96 9.77
C THR A 266 -11.97 -20.39 10.19
N THR A 267 -12.12 -19.06 10.13
CA THR A 267 -13.39 -18.36 10.26
C THR A 267 -13.42 -17.22 9.26
N GLY A 268 -14.50 -17.09 8.49
CA GLY A 268 -14.63 -16.06 7.48
C GLY A 268 -14.64 -14.66 8.09
N TYR A 269 -15.63 -14.44 8.96
CA TYR A 269 -15.94 -13.19 9.60
C TYR A 269 -16.12 -13.42 11.09
N SER A 270 -15.52 -12.59 11.94
CA SER A 270 -15.58 -12.77 13.38
C SER A 270 -16.12 -11.53 14.09
N SER A 271 -16.87 -11.78 15.18
CA SER A 271 -17.55 -10.77 16.01
C SER A 271 -18.69 -10.05 15.26
N SER A 272 -19.11 -8.87 15.75
CA SER A 272 -20.17 -8.08 15.13
C SER A 272 -19.62 -7.15 14.04
N PHE A 273 -20.52 -6.67 13.17
CA PHE A 273 -20.22 -5.71 12.11
C PHE A 273 -21.26 -4.61 12.10
N TYR A 274 -20.94 -3.50 11.46
CA TYR A 274 -21.89 -2.41 11.32
C TYR A 274 -23.09 -2.89 10.48
N SER A 275 -24.30 -2.47 10.85
CA SER A 275 -25.56 -3.02 10.30
C SER A 275 -25.70 -2.83 8.79
N SER A 276 -25.02 -1.85 8.21
CA SER A 276 -24.99 -1.63 6.76
C SER A 276 -24.03 -2.56 6.01
N SER A 277 -23.34 -3.49 6.68
CA SER A 277 -22.48 -4.49 6.03
C SER A 277 -23.33 -5.46 5.21
N ASP A 278 -22.95 -5.73 3.97
CA ASP A 278 -23.80 -6.53 3.06
C ASP A 278 -23.05 -7.03 1.83
N TYR A 279 -23.64 -7.99 1.10
CA TYR A 279 -23.11 -8.56 -0.15
C TYR A 279 -21.71 -9.17 -0.02
N ASN A 280 -21.39 -9.69 1.15
CA ASN A 280 -20.13 -10.37 1.42
C ASN A 280 -20.24 -11.87 1.07
N LEU A 281 -19.11 -12.51 0.84
CA LEU A 281 -19.05 -13.95 0.60
C LEU A 281 -18.09 -14.62 1.59
N SER A 282 -18.53 -15.74 2.16
CA SER A 282 -17.65 -16.65 2.91
C SER A 282 -17.90 -18.12 2.58
N SER A 283 -16.84 -18.92 2.69
CA SER A 283 -16.92 -20.39 2.68
C SER A 283 -17.63 -20.98 3.91
N ASP A 284 -17.93 -20.18 4.93
CA ASP A 284 -18.68 -20.59 6.12
C ASP A 284 -19.93 -19.71 6.37
N ALA A 285 -20.59 -19.94 7.50
CA ALA A 285 -21.84 -19.26 7.87
C ALA A 285 -21.67 -17.84 8.45
N THR A 286 -20.49 -17.22 8.33
CA THR A 286 -20.20 -16.00 9.11
C THR A 286 -20.37 -14.70 8.34
N ALA A 287 -20.52 -14.72 7.02
CA ALA A 287 -20.59 -13.50 6.21
C ALA A 287 -21.75 -12.57 6.67
N PRO A 288 -21.46 -11.31 7.09
CA PRO A 288 -22.46 -10.41 7.64
C PRO A 288 -23.31 -9.75 6.55
N GLY A 289 -24.59 -9.49 6.85
CA GLY A 289 -25.53 -8.79 5.97
C GLY A 289 -26.54 -9.70 5.26
N ALA A 290 -27.71 -9.15 4.94
CA ALA A 290 -28.86 -9.92 4.47
C ALA A 290 -28.68 -10.52 3.06
N ASN A 291 -27.90 -9.88 2.20
CA ASN A 291 -27.62 -10.31 0.84
C ASN A 291 -26.29 -11.04 0.69
N SER A 292 -25.62 -11.34 1.80
CA SER A 292 -24.36 -12.07 1.81
C SER A 292 -24.53 -13.55 1.46
N LYS A 293 -23.50 -14.12 0.83
CA LYS A 293 -23.41 -15.53 0.48
C LYS A 293 -22.59 -16.26 1.54
N GLN A 294 -23.27 -17.08 2.31
CA GLN A 294 -22.69 -17.92 3.34
C GLN A 294 -22.52 -19.36 2.83
N THR A 295 -21.57 -20.09 3.38
CA THR A 295 -21.26 -21.49 3.02
C THR A 295 -21.04 -21.67 1.51
N ALA A 296 -20.47 -20.65 0.87
CA ALA A 296 -20.30 -20.57 -0.57
C ALA A 296 -18.81 -20.51 -0.93
N THR A 297 -18.43 -21.29 -1.94
CA THR A 297 -17.08 -21.28 -2.49
C THR A 297 -17.00 -20.49 -3.79
N VAL A 298 -15.84 -19.90 -4.05
CA VAL A 298 -15.53 -19.22 -5.31
C VAL A 298 -14.49 -20.06 -6.05
N GLN A 299 -14.68 -20.23 -7.35
CA GLN A 299 -13.64 -20.78 -8.21
C GLN A 299 -12.69 -19.65 -8.59
N PHE A 300 -11.47 -19.72 -8.08
CA PHE A 300 -10.39 -18.85 -8.51
C PHE A 300 -9.63 -19.47 -9.69
N GLU A 301 -8.99 -18.63 -10.50
CA GLU A 301 -8.13 -19.04 -11.63
C GLU A 301 -7.07 -20.08 -11.19
N ASP A 302 -6.34 -19.80 -10.10
CA ASP A 302 -5.33 -20.73 -9.55
C ASP A 302 -5.02 -20.45 -8.06
N SER A 303 -5.93 -20.88 -7.18
CA SER A 303 -5.77 -20.67 -5.74
C SER A 303 -4.56 -21.38 -5.11
N ALA A 304 -4.08 -22.46 -5.73
CA ALA A 304 -2.89 -23.17 -5.26
C ALA A 304 -1.64 -22.30 -5.40
N ASN A 305 -1.55 -21.55 -6.50
CA ASN A 305 -0.48 -20.59 -6.78
C ASN A 305 -0.80 -19.15 -6.33
N LYS A 306 -1.80 -18.96 -5.46
CA LYS A 306 -2.21 -17.66 -4.89
C LYS A 306 -2.70 -16.66 -5.95
N ASP A 307 -3.26 -17.18 -7.04
CA ASP A 307 -4.01 -16.39 -8.00
C ASP A 307 -5.50 -16.43 -7.63
N PHE A 308 -5.98 -15.31 -7.09
CA PHE A 308 -7.35 -15.17 -6.59
C PHE A 308 -8.25 -14.38 -7.54
N ARG A 309 -7.90 -14.30 -8.82
CA ARG A 309 -8.76 -13.76 -9.87
C ARG A 309 -9.92 -14.73 -10.13
N ILE A 310 -11.05 -14.19 -10.60
CA ILE A 310 -12.34 -14.88 -10.84
C ILE A 310 -12.73 -14.63 -12.29
#